data_AF-A9EL83-F1
#
_entry.id   AF-A9EL83-F1
#
_cell.length_a   1.000
_cell.length_b   1.000
_cell.length_c   1.000
_cell.angle_alpha   90.00
_cell.angle_beta   90.00
_cell.angle_gamma   90.00
#
_symmetry.space_group_name_H-M   'P 1'
#
loop_
_entity.id
_entity.type
_entity.pdbx_description
1 polymer ?
#
loop_
_entity_poly.entity_id
_entity_poly.type
_entity_poly.pdbx_seq_one_letter_code
_entity_poly.pdbx_strand_id
1 'polypeptide(L)' 'MKTDAEHEAALDEWNCVHLGPNGCEVYEERPLICRVFGTTPNMPCPNGCRPTEMIDSKTEGQIHHYIANTRQVLV' A
#
# COMPACT_ATOMS: atom_id res chain seq x y z
N MET A 1 -4.21 3.51 16.39
CA MET A 1 -5.19 2.48 16.02
C MET A 1 -6.48 3.09 15.52
N LYS A 2 -6.88 2.76 14.29
CA LYS A 2 -8.20 3.07 13.72
C LYS A 2 -9.23 2.08 14.23
N THR A 3 -10.49 2.52 14.33
CA THR A 3 -11.61 1.69 14.79
C THR A 3 -12.16 0.83 13.67
N ASP A 4 -12.82 -0.28 14.01
CA ASP A 4 -13.47 -1.15 13.02
C ASP A 4 -14.48 -0.39 12.15
N ALA A 5 -15.23 0.55 12.74
CA ALA A 5 -16.17 1.39 12.00
C ALA A 5 -15.48 2.29 10.96
N GLU A 6 -14.31 2.85 11.28
CA GLU A 6 -13.52 3.63 10.32
C GLU A 6 -12.97 2.73 9.20
N HIS A 7 -12.58 1.49 9.52
CA HIS A 7 -12.13 0.52 8.52
C HIS A 7 -13.24 0.11 7.55
N GLU A 8 -14.44 -0.21 8.06
CA GLU A 8 -15.58 -0.60 7.24
C GLU A 8 -16.03 0.54 6.32
N ALA A 9 -16.14 1.78 6.83
CA ALA A 9 -16.49 2.93 6.01
C ALA A 9 -15.48 3.17 4.87
N ALA A 10 -14.18 3.03 5.15
CA ALA A 10 -13.14 3.14 4.13
C ALA A 10 -13.25 2.03 3.07
N LEU A 11 -13.63 0.80 3.46
CA LEU A 11 -13.82 -0.32 2.55
C LEU A 11 -15.03 -0.09 1.62
N ASP A 12 -16.15 0.39 2.15
CA ASP A 12 -17.35 0.72 1.37
C ASP A 12 -17.07 1.78 0.31
N GLU A 13 -16.22 2.76 0.64
CA GLU A 13 -15.80 3.84 -0.27
C GLU A 13 -14.58 3.48 -1.14
N TRP A 14 -14.05 2.25 -1.03
CA TRP A 14 -12.83 1.82 -1.72
C TRP A 14 -11.63 2.76 -1.50
N ASN A 15 -11.51 3.32 -0.29
CA ASN A 15 -10.46 4.25 0.12
C ASN A 15 -9.58 3.67 1.24
N CYS A 16 -8.49 4.35 1.59
CA CYS A 16 -7.63 4.01 2.72
C CYS A 16 -8.01 4.84 3.95
N VAL A 17 -8.25 4.18 5.08
CA VAL A 17 -8.60 4.81 6.37
C VAL A 17 -7.52 5.77 6.92
N HIS A 18 -6.29 5.66 6.40
CA HIS A 18 -5.16 6.53 6.76
C HIS A 18 -4.86 7.61 5.71
N LEU A 19 -5.71 7.77 4.70
CA LEU A 19 -5.61 8.85 3.72
C LEU A 19 -6.27 10.10 4.29
N GLY A 20 -5.46 11.11 4.63
CA GLY A 20 -5.91 12.43 5.03
C GLY A 20 -6.04 13.40 3.86
N PRO A 21 -6.49 14.64 4.11
CA PRO A 21 -6.73 15.64 3.07
C PRO A 21 -5.47 16.05 2.29
N ASN A 22 -4.29 15.87 2.88
CA ASN A 22 -2.99 16.21 2.28
C ASN A 22 -2.17 14.97 1.88
N GLY A 23 -2.77 13.77 1.88
CA GLY A 23 -2.11 12.51 1.56
C GLY A 23 -2.05 11.54 2.74
N CYS A 24 -1.19 10.54 2.62
CA CYS A 24 -1.08 9.45 3.61
C CYS A 24 -0.49 9.96 4.92
N GLU A 25 -1.23 9.83 6.02
CA GLU A 25 -0.82 10.30 7.36
C GLU A 25 0.11 9.31 8.08
N VAL A 26 0.20 8.07 7.59
CA VAL A 26 1.04 6.99 8.14
C VAL A 26 2.24 6.69 7.23
N TYR A 27 2.80 7.72 6.60
CA TYR A 27 3.84 7.55 5.58
C TYR A 27 5.03 6.71 6.08
N GLU A 28 5.51 7.00 7.29
CA GLU A 28 6.63 6.30 7.94
C GLU A 28 6.31 4.82 8.22
N GLU A 29 5.05 4.54 8.55
CA GLU A 29 4.58 3.21 8.93
C GLU A 29 3.88 2.47 7.79
N ARG A 30 3.99 2.96 6.55
CA ARG A 30 3.29 2.37 5.40
C ARG A 30 3.42 0.85 5.38
N PRO A 31 2.38 0.08 5.04
CA PRO A 31 2.50 -1.36 4.90
C PRO A 31 3.31 -1.68 3.64
N LEU A 32 3.78 -2.92 3.54
CA LEU A 32 4.67 -3.31 2.44
C LEU A 32 3.98 -3.13 1.08
N ILE A 33 2.68 -3.43 0.97
CA ILE A 33 1.89 -3.26 -0.25
C ILE A 33 1.94 -1.82 -0.78
N CYS A 34 1.88 -0.82 0.10
CA CYS A 34 1.97 0.59 -0.30
C CYS A 34 3.36 0.98 -0.82
N ARG A 35 4.41 0.20 -0.55
CA ARG A 35 5.76 0.41 -1.10
C ARG A 35 5.96 -0.26 -2.46
N VAL A 36 5.15 -1.27 -2.78
CA VAL A 36 5.16 -1.93 -4.10
C VAL A 36 4.47 -1.06 -5.14
N PHE A 37 3.44 -0.32 -4.74
CA PHE A 37 2.74 0.60 -5.63
C PHE A 37 3.68 1.66 -6.21
N GLY A 38 3.69 1.77 -7.54
CA GLY A 38 4.56 2.69 -8.29
C GLY A 38 6.02 2.25 -8.43
N THR A 39 6.41 1.10 -7.87
CA THR A 39 7.79 0.58 -7.95
C THR A 39 7.91 -0.70 -8.78
N THR A 40 6.79 -1.23 -9.28
CA THR A 40 6.70 -2.35 -10.24
C THR A 40 5.95 -1.96 -11.52
N PRO A 41 6.29 -2.53 -12.70
CA PRO A 41 5.52 -2.35 -13.94
C PRO A 41 4.04 -2.76 -13.84
N ASN A 42 3.68 -3.68 -12.93
CA ASN A 42 2.31 -4.20 -12.81
C ASN A 42 1.39 -3.30 -11.97
N MET A 43 1.95 -2.37 -11.21
CA MET A 43 1.22 -1.41 -10.37
C MET A 43 1.80 -0.01 -10.59
N PRO A 44 1.65 0.57 -11.80
CA PRO A 44 2.23 1.87 -12.10
C PRO A 44 1.53 2.99 -11.31
N CYS A 45 2.29 4.02 -10.94
CA CYS A 45 1.70 5.22 -10.36
C CYS A 45 0.90 5.99 -11.42
N PRO A 46 -0.36 6.39 -11.15
CA PRO A 46 -1.18 7.13 -12.12
C PRO A 46 -0.60 8.51 -12.48
N ASN A 47 0.24 9.08 -11.62
CA ASN A 47 0.93 10.34 -11.87
C ASN A 47 2.26 10.16 -12.62
N GLY A 48 2.60 8.93 -13.04
CA GLY A 48 3.85 8.62 -13.74
C GLY A 48 5.11 8.61 -12.85
N CYS A 49 4.97 8.81 -11.54
CA CYS A 49 6.09 8.74 -10.60
C CYS A 49 6.65 7.32 -10.51
N ARG A 50 7.97 7.16 -10.59
CA ARG A 50 8.66 5.87 -10.43
C ARG A 50 10.12 6.07 -10.06
N PRO A 51 10.76 5.11 -9.37
CA PRO A 51 12.21 5.13 -9.16
C PRO A 51 12.98 4.93 -10.48
N THR A 52 14.28 5.24 -10.46
CA THR A 52 15.18 4.95 -11.58
C THR A 52 15.29 3.45 -11.83
N GLU A 53 15.35 2.66 -10.76
CA GLU A 53 15.38 1.20 -10.79
C GLU A 53 14.08 0.68 -10.17
N MET A 54 13.32 -0.07 -10.97
CA MET A 54 12.09 -0.74 -10.54
C MET A 54 12.45 -2.06 -9.85
N ILE A 55 11.57 -2.54 -8.97
CA ILE A 55 11.74 -3.88 -8.41
C ILE A 55 11.65 -4.93 -9.52
N ASP A 56 12.47 -5.98 -9.42
CA ASP A 56 12.41 -7.09 -10.35
C ASP A 56 11.22 -8.02 -10.04
N SER A 57 10.82 -8.82 -11.04
CA SER A 57 9.64 -9.69 -10.95
C SER A 57 9.75 -10.79 -9.89
N LYS A 58 10.96 -11.25 -9.56
CA LYS A 58 11.16 -12.25 -8.50
C LYS A 58 10.93 -11.61 -7.14
N THR A 59 11.50 -10.43 -6.90
CA THR A 59 11.29 -9.66 -5.67
C THR A 59 9.81 -9.31 -5.49
N GLU A 60 9.13 -8.83 -6.53
CA GLU A 60 7.67 -8.60 -6.51
C GLU A 60 6.89 -9.85 -6.09
N GLY A 61 7.20 -11.01 -6.69
CA GLY A 61 6.55 -12.28 -6.34
C GLY A 61 6.76 -12.70 -4.88
N GLN A 62 7.96 -12.48 -4.34
CA GLN A 62 8.26 -12.75 -2.93
C GLN A 62 7.46 -11.84 -1.99
N ILE A 63 7.30 -10.56 -2.35
CA ILE A 63 6.48 -9.62 -1.57
C ILE A 63 5.02 -10.05 -1.56
N HIS A 64 4.45 -10.40 -2.71
CA HIS A 64 3.07 -10.90 -2.78
C HIS A 64 2.87 -12.19 -1.99
N HIS A 65 3.82 -13.13 -2.07
CA HIS A 65 3.79 -14.33 -1.24
C HIS A 65 3.78 -13.98 0.25
N TYR A 66 4.64 -13.06 0.68
CA TYR A 66 4.70 -12.63 2.08
C TYR A 66 3.39 -11.98 2.56
N ILE A 67 2.81 -11.07 1.76
CA ILE A 67 1.53 -10.41 2.05
C ILE A 67 0.39 -11.42 2.17
N ALA A 68 0.33 -12.40 1.27
CA ALA A 68 -0.72 -13.42 1.28
C ALA A 68 -0.67 -14.32 2.53
N ASN A 69 0.50 -14.46 3.15
CA ASN A 69 0.72 -15.35 4.29
C ASN A 69 0.87 -14.61 5.63
N THR A 70 0.83 -13.28 5.64
CA THR A 70 1.04 -12.47 6.85
C THR A 70 0.00 -11.36 6.94
N ARG A 71 -0.78 -11.34 8.03
CA ARG A 71 -1.70 -10.22 8.31
C ARG A 71 -0.90 -8.98 8.70
N GLN A 72 -0.87 -7.96 7.84
CA GLN A 72 -0.26 -6.67 8.14
C GLN A 72 -1.33 -5.76 8.75
N VAL A 73 -1.21 -5.47 10.05
CA VAL A 73 -2.07 -4.53 10.76
C VAL A 73 -1.22 -3.33 11.16
N LEU A 74 -1.60 -2.14 10.72
CA LEU A 74 -1.01 -0.89 11.20
C LEU A 74 -1.62 -0.57 12.56
N VAL A 75 -0.78 -0.21 13.53
CA VAL A 75 -1.17 0.02 14.93
C VAL A 75 -1.91 1.33 15.17
#